data_AF-A0A3D2XWS0-F1
#
_entry.id   AF-A0A3D2XWS0-F1
#
_cell.length_a   1.000
_cell.length_b   1.000
_cell.length_c   1.000
_cell.angle_alpha   90.00
_cell.angle_beta   90.00
_cell.angle_gamma   90.00
#
_symmetry.space_group_name_H-M   'P 1'
#
loop_
_entity.id
_entity.type
_entity.pdbx_description
1 polymer ?
#
loop_
_entity_poly.entity_id
_entity_poly.type
_entity_poly.pdbx_seq_one_letter_code
_entity_poly.pdbx_strand_id
1 'polypeptide(L)'
;AAEEHARQALKLVPKAPEIADTLAQVLIDKGETEDAKAIYDSVMSEQVRSDEIYLNYVELLLKMDLTPLAKRRLADRIFDAADSKARVAELEQQYNL
;
A
#
# COMPACT_ATOMS: atom_id res chain seq x y z
N ALA A 1 -19.02 2.04 9.42
CA ALA A 1 -19.50 2.51 8.11
C ALA A 1 -18.47 2.23 7.01
N ALA A 2 -17.38 2.98 6.89
CA ALA A 2 -16.39 2.81 5.81
C ALA A 2 -15.75 1.41 5.74
N GLU A 3 -15.24 0.90 6.87
CA GLU A 3 -14.64 -0.43 6.94
C GLU A 3 -15.61 -1.55 6.54
N GLU A 4 -16.84 -1.51 7.05
CA GLU A 4 -17.86 -2.53 6.77
C GLU A 4 -18.18 -2.60 5.27
N HIS A 5 -18.37 -1.44 4.63
CA HIS A 5 -18.60 -1.36 3.19
C HIS A 5 -17.39 -1.89 2.39
N ALA A 6 -16.17 -1.51 2.77
CA ALA A 6 -14.97 -1.98 2.09
C ALA A 6 -14.78 -3.51 2.25
N ARG A 7 -15.06 -4.08 3.44
CA ARG A 7 -15.04 -5.54 3.66
C ARG A 7 -16.10 -6.26 2.83
N GLN A 8 -17.32 -5.72 2.74
CA GLN A 8 -18.37 -6.30 1.88
C GLN A 8 -17.97 -6.25 0.41
N ALA A 9 -17.43 -5.13 -0.05
CA ALA A 9 -16.97 -4.96 -1.43
C ALA A 9 -15.80 -5.91 -1.77
N LEU A 10 -14.85 -6.10 -0.85
CA LEU A 10 -13.72 -7.02 -1.04
C LEU A 10 -14.18 -8.49 -1.09
N LYS A 11 -15.24 -8.88 -0.36
CA LYS A 11 -15.84 -10.22 -0.50
C LYS A 11 -16.42 -10.44 -1.90
N LEU A 12 -16.96 -9.40 -2.53
CA LEU A 12 -17.51 -9.46 -3.88
C LEU A 12 -16.41 -9.43 -4.94
N VAL A 13 -15.32 -8.68 -4.70
CA VAL A 13 -14.18 -8.54 -5.63
C VAL A 13 -12.84 -8.70 -4.88
N PRO A 14 -12.42 -9.93 -4.56
CA PRO A 14 -11.30 -10.20 -3.62
C PRO A 14 -9.92 -9.74 -4.07
N LYS A 15 -9.75 -9.36 -5.34
CA LYS A 15 -8.47 -8.96 -5.94
C LYS A 15 -8.49 -7.54 -6.47
N ALA A 16 -9.42 -6.70 -6.00
CA ALA A 16 -9.50 -5.30 -6.39
C ALA A 16 -8.54 -4.44 -5.53
N PRO A 17 -7.43 -3.93 -6.10
CA PRO A 17 -6.46 -3.16 -5.33
C PRO A 17 -7.06 -1.88 -4.74
N GLU A 18 -7.96 -1.22 -5.48
CA GLU A 18 -8.67 0.00 -5.04
C GLU A 18 -9.49 -0.21 -3.75
N ILE A 19 -10.18 -1.36 -3.66
CA ILE A 19 -11.02 -1.71 -2.51
C ILE A 19 -10.15 -2.10 -1.33
N ALA A 20 -9.09 -2.86 -1.60
CA ALA A 20 -8.11 -3.25 -0.59
C ALA A 20 -7.36 -2.03 -0.03
N ASP A 21 -6.98 -1.06 -0.88
CA ASP A 21 -6.35 0.20 -0.45
C ASP A 21 -7.29 0.99 0.46
N THR A 22 -8.55 1.16 0.05
CA THR A 22 -9.57 1.81 0.89
C THR A 22 -9.70 1.14 2.26
N LEU A 23 -9.77 -0.19 2.30
CA LEU A 23 -9.87 -0.92 3.56
C LEU A 23 -8.58 -0.78 4.40
N ALA A 24 -7.41 -0.91 3.79
CA ALA A 24 -6.14 -0.80 4.47
C ALA A 24 -5.93 0.60 5.08
N GLN A 25 -6.28 1.68 4.37
CA GLN A 25 -6.20 3.04 4.91
C GLN A 25 -7.12 3.23 6.12
N VAL A 26 -8.35 2.70 6.09
CA VAL A 26 -9.25 2.73 7.25
C VAL A 26 -8.65 1.97 8.45
N LEU A 27 -7.96 0.86 8.21
CA LEU A 27 -7.29 0.08 9.27
C LEU A 27 -6.06 0.84 9.81
N ILE A 28 -5.29 1.52 8.95
CA ILE A 28 -4.16 2.37 9.35
C ILE A 28 -4.64 3.52 10.25
N ASP A 29 -5.73 4.20 9.90
CA ASP A 29 -6.31 5.29 10.70
C ASP A 29 -6.75 4.84 12.10
N LYS A 30 -7.02 3.53 12.25
CA LYS A 30 -7.38 2.90 13.53
C LYS A 30 -6.18 2.37 14.31
N GLY A 31 -4.98 2.42 13.74
CA GLY A 31 -3.77 1.81 14.30
C GLY A 31 -3.69 0.28 14.12
N GLU A 32 -4.57 -0.30 13.29
CA GLU A 32 -4.62 -1.74 13.00
C GLU A 32 -3.66 -2.08 11.84
N THR A 33 -2.37 -1.74 11.99
CA THR A 33 -1.38 -1.78 10.90
C THR A 33 -1.06 -3.19 10.40
N GLU A 34 -1.13 -4.21 11.26
CA GLU A 34 -0.94 -5.62 10.86
C GLU A 34 -2.09 -6.10 9.96
N ASP A 35 -3.34 -5.72 10.29
CA ASP A 35 -4.49 -6.06 9.46
C ASP A 35 -4.44 -5.31 8.12
N ALA A 36 -4.05 -4.02 8.14
CA ALA A 36 -3.83 -3.25 6.92
C ALA A 36 -2.78 -3.92 6.01
N LYS A 37 -1.67 -4.39 6.60
CA LYS A 37 -0.63 -5.10 5.87
C LYS A 37 -1.16 -6.40 5.27
N ALA A 38 -1.94 -7.18 6.02
CA ALA A 38 -2.54 -8.42 5.51
C ALA A 38 -3.49 -8.15 4.31
N ILE A 39 -4.25 -7.05 4.36
CA ILE A 39 -5.09 -6.62 3.23
C ILE A 39 -4.24 -6.28 2.01
N TYR A 40 -3.20 -5.46 2.14
CA TYR A 40 -2.30 -5.17 1.02
C TYR A 40 -1.61 -6.44 0.50
N ASP A 41 -1.09 -7.30 1.36
CA ASP A 41 -0.45 -8.56 0.97
C ASP A 41 -1.37 -9.47 0.13
N SER A 42 -2.68 -9.40 0.37
CA SER A 42 -3.67 -10.21 -0.37
C SER A 42 -3.90 -9.77 -1.82
N VAL A 43 -3.60 -8.50 -2.14
CA VAL A 43 -3.85 -7.91 -3.47
C VAL A 43 -2.58 -7.48 -4.19
N MET A 44 -1.49 -7.25 -3.47
CA MET A 44 -0.29 -6.63 -4.02
C MET A 44 0.49 -7.62 -4.87
N SER A 45 0.54 -7.34 -6.17
CA SER A 45 1.24 -8.12 -7.18
C SER A 45 1.75 -7.19 -8.28
N GLU A 46 2.56 -7.72 -9.21
CA GLU A 46 3.03 -6.98 -10.38
C GLU A 46 1.88 -6.41 -11.24
N GLN A 47 0.65 -6.94 -11.12
CA GLN A 47 -0.50 -6.52 -11.92
C GLN A 47 -1.22 -5.27 -11.37
N VAL A 48 -0.91 -4.84 -10.14
CA VAL A 48 -1.53 -3.63 -9.55
C VAL A 48 -1.11 -2.42 -10.37
N ARG A 49 -2.01 -1.77 -11.11
CA ARG A 49 -1.60 -0.71 -12.05
C ARG A 49 -1.31 0.64 -11.40
N SER A 50 -1.98 0.95 -10.29
CA SER A 50 -1.83 2.22 -9.61
C SER A 50 -0.52 2.27 -8.83
N ASP A 51 0.36 3.21 -9.17
CA ASP A 51 1.57 3.50 -8.40
C ASP A 51 1.23 4.07 -7.01
N GLU A 52 0.16 4.84 -6.91
CA GLU A 52 -0.30 5.41 -5.62
C GLU A 52 -0.63 4.31 -4.62
N ILE A 53 -1.45 3.32 -5.01
CA ILE A 53 -1.79 2.17 -4.17
C ILE A 53 -0.55 1.37 -3.80
N TYR A 54 0.37 1.19 -4.77
CA TYR A 54 1.62 0.48 -4.53
C TYR A 54 2.48 1.21 -3.49
N LEU A 55 2.60 2.53 -3.61
CA LEU A 55 3.39 3.37 -2.71
C LEU A 55 2.74 3.54 -1.34
N ASN A 56 1.41 3.50 -1.23
CA ASN A 56 0.72 3.44 0.07
C ASN A 56 1.12 2.20 0.88
N TYR A 57 1.24 1.05 0.21
CA TYR A 57 1.74 -0.16 0.86
C TYR A 57 3.21 -0.07 1.22
N VAL A 58 4.06 0.49 0.36
CA VAL A 58 5.48 0.76 0.69
C VAL A 58 5.59 1.65 1.93
N GLU A 59 4.81 2.73 2.00
CA GLU A 59 4.79 3.62 3.15
C GLU A 59 4.31 2.91 4.43
N LEU A 60 3.29 2.05 4.35
CA LEU A 60 2.90 1.21 5.49
C LEU A 60 4.05 0.34 5.98
N LEU A 61 4.77 -0.33 5.07
CA LEU A 61 5.92 -1.16 5.43
C LEU A 61 7.02 -0.33 6.12
N LEU A 62 7.25 0.90 5.66
CA LEU A 62 8.21 1.82 6.27
C LEU A 62 7.75 2.27 7.67
N LYS A 63 6.46 2.56 7.86
CA LYS A 63 5.87 2.88 9.18
C LYS A 63 5.96 1.72 10.18
N MET A 64 6.01 0.48 9.69
CA MET A 64 6.13 -0.74 10.49
C MET A 64 7.60 -1.18 10.70
N ASP A 65 8.58 -0.34 10.36
CA ASP A 65 10.02 -0.65 10.40
C ASP A 65 10.41 -1.88 9.55
N LEU A 66 9.60 -2.25 8.56
CA LEU A 66 9.85 -3.33 7.60
C LEU A 66 10.68 -2.83 6.40
N THR A 67 11.69 -2.02 6.67
CA THR A 67 12.52 -1.31 5.67
C THR A 67 13.12 -2.23 4.60
N PRO A 68 13.64 -3.44 4.90
CA PRO A 68 14.15 -4.33 3.86
C PRO A 68 13.07 -4.74 2.84
N LEU A 69 11.82 -4.93 3.28
CA LEU A 69 10.72 -5.28 2.41
C LEU A 69 10.29 -4.07 1.56
N ALA A 70 10.19 -2.89 2.17
CA ALA A 70 9.89 -1.65 1.46
C ALA A 70 10.90 -1.36 0.33
N LYS A 71 12.21 -1.47 0.63
CA LYS A 71 13.28 -1.30 -0.37
C LYS A 71 13.17 -2.30 -1.52
N ARG A 72 12.87 -3.56 -1.22
CA ARG A 72 12.64 -4.57 -2.26
C ARG A 72 11.46 -4.19 -3.17
N ARG A 73 10.35 -3.75 -2.59
CA ARG A 73 9.18 -3.31 -3.36
C ARG A 73 9.49 -2.12 -4.26
N LEU A 74 10.20 -1.11 -3.74
CA LEU A 74 10.64 0.04 -4.54
C LEU A 74 11.54 -0.39 -5.71
N ALA A 75 12.41 -1.39 -5.52
CA ALA A 75 13.28 -1.91 -6.57
C ALA A 75 12.57 -2.81 -7.60
N ASP A 76 11.49 -3.49 -7.20
CA ASP A 76 10.74 -4.43 -8.06
C ASP A 76 9.83 -3.71 -9.09
N ARG A 77 9.78 -2.37 -9.08
CA ARG A 77 8.90 -1.57 -9.96
C ARG A 77 9.65 -0.38 -10.59
N ILE A 78 9.30 -0.08 -11.83
CA ILE A 78 9.66 1.18 -12.49
C ILE A 78 8.50 2.17 -12.30
N PHE A 79 8.79 3.35 -11.74
CA PHE A 79 7.85 4.44 -11.58
C PHE A 79 8.11 5.46 -12.70
N ASP A 80 7.20 5.58 -13.67
CA ASP A 80 7.40 6.47 -14.83
C ASP A 80 6.81 7.86 -14.63
N ALA A 81 5.65 7.95 -13.96
CA ALA A 81 4.95 9.19 -13.70
C ALA A 81 5.76 10.11 -12.78
N ALA A 82 5.72 11.42 -13.07
CA ALA A 82 6.46 12.43 -12.29
C ALA A 82 6.05 12.42 -10.81
N ASP A 83 4.75 12.31 -10.54
CA ASP A 83 4.21 12.29 -9.18
C ASP A 83 4.68 11.06 -8.40
N SER A 84 4.69 9.88 -9.03
CA SER A 84 5.21 8.65 -8.42
C SER A 84 6.70 8.78 -8.07
N LYS A 85 7.51 9.35 -8.98
CA LYS A 85 8.95 9.58 -8.74
C LYS A 85 9.18 10.55 -7.59
N ALA A 86 8.42 11.64 -7.54
CA ALA A 86 8.48 12.60 -6.45
C ALA A 86 8.13 11.92 -5.11
N ARG A 87 7.07 11.10 -5.09
CA ARG A 87 6.64 10.38 -3.90
C ARG A 87 7.69 9.36 -3.42
N VAL A 88 8.36 8.65 -4.34
CA VAL A 88 9.48 7.76 -3.98
C VAL A 88 10.60 8.56 -3.32
N ALA A 89 11.02 9.68 -3.90
CA ALA A 89 12.07 10.52 -3.33
C ALA A 89 11.69 11.07 -1.93
N GLU A 90 10.43 11.43 -1.72
CA GLU A 90 9.92 11.83 -0.40
C GLU A 90 10.04 10.69 0.63
N LEU A 91 9.65 9.47 0.27
CA LEU A 91 9.77 8.30 1.15
C LEU A 91 11.24 7.98 1.46
N GLU A 92 12.11 8.04 0.45
CA GLU A 92 13.55 7.83 0.63
C GLU A 92 14.16 8.85 1.59
N GLN A 93 13.80 10.13 1.44
CA GLN A 93 14.26 11.20 2.33
C GLN A 93 13.69 11.04 3.75
N GLN A 94 12.39 10.78 3.88
CA GLN A 94 11.71 10.69 5.18
C GLN A 94 12.20 9.51 6.02
N TYR A 95 12.47 8.37 5.39
CA TYR A 95 12.87 7.13 6.07
C TYR A 95 14.37 6.82 5.99
N ASN A 96 15.18 7.75 5.45
CA ASN A 96 16.63 7.62 5.28
C ASN A 96 17.03 6.30 4.57
N LEU A 97 16.39 6.04 3.43
CA LEU A 97 16.61 4.82 2.64
C LEU A 97 17.93 4.82 1.88
#